data_AF-A0A939YDU7-F1
#
_entry.id   AF-A0A939YDU7-F1
#
_cell.length_a   1.000
_cell.length_b   1.000
_cell.length_c   1.000
_cell.angle_alpha   90.00
_cell.angle_beta   90.00
_cell.angle_gamma   90.00
#
_symmetry.space_group_name_H-M   'P 1'
#
loop_
_entity.id
_entity.type
_entity.pdbx_description
1 polymer ?
#
loop_
_entity_poly.entity_id
_entity_poly.type
_entity_poly.pdbx_seq_one_letter_code
_entity_poly.pdbx_strand_id
1 'polypeptide(L)'
;MINIPLYDKPLYEGCEKSYLQYNERPASPELDGITRPAMIVFPGGGYEFLSDREAYPIADHFSAYGCVSFILRYAIKPYCGEINPLLDAASAIVYLRTHAAEYGIDPHKIAVIGFSAGGHLAGYISTRYNDERVLEKLGIEKDAARPDASILCYPVVTAVRATHRLSFINLYGRSEDVFTQEELERVSLELQVTDQTPPAFIWTTADDGCVPSQNSLLYANALNEHGVPYELHVFPSGAHGLSFATRHTAPMNNIYYIMPYVARWAEMADRWLDATFYG
;
A
#
# COMPACT_ATOMS: atom_id res chain seq x y z
N MET A 1 -9.08 -17.64 5.94
CA MET A 1 -9.05 -16.17 6.14
C MET A 1 -10.23 -15.75 6.99
N ILE A 2 -9.93 -14.94 8.00
CA ILE A 2 -10.90 -14.23 8.83
C ILE A 2 -11.03 -12.82 8.23
N ASN A 3 -12.26 -12.33 8.11
CA ASN A 3 -12.52 -10.94 7.76
C ASN A 3 -12.73 -10.15 9.05
N ILE A 4 -11.89 -9.15 9.27
CA ILE A 4 -11.90 -8.28 10.45
C ILE A 4 -12.48 -6.93 10.03
N PRO A 5 -13.68 -6.55 10.52
CA PRO A 5 -14.24 -5.24 10.26
C PRO A 5 -13.31 -4.12 10.75
N LEU A 6 -13.21 -3.02 9.98
CA LEU A 6 -12.40 -1.85 10.39
C LEU A 6 -13.13 -0.94 11.39
N TYR A 7 -14.46 -1.02 11.43
CA TYR A 7 -15.30 -0.04 12.10
C TYR A 7 -16.39 -0.71 12.93
N ASP A 8 -16.51 -0.30 14.19
CA ASP A 8 -17.65 -0.70 15.05
C ASP A 8 -18.93 0.08 14.72
N LYS A 9 -18.79 1.23 14.05
CA LYS A 9 -19.89 2.10 13.63
C LYS A 9 -19.62 2.64 12.22
N PRO A 10 -20.65 2.85 11.38
CA PRO A 10 -20.43 3.36 10.03
C PRO A 10 -19.77 4.75 10.03
N LEU A 11 -18.68 4.92 9.27
CA LEU A 11 -17.98 6.21 9.10
C LEU A 11 -18.31 6.94 7.79
N TYR A 12 -18.69 6.18 6.78
CA TYR A 12 -19.10 6.65 5.46
C TYR A 12 -19.98 5.57 4.79
N GLU A 13 -20.69 5.92 3.73
CA GLU A 13 -21.54 4.98 2.99
C GLU A 13 -20.70 3.86 2.35
N GLY A 14 -21.02 2.59 2.61
CA GLY A 14 -20.30 1.44 2.05
C GLY A 14 -19.09 0.98 2.86
N CYS A 15 -18.80 1.60 4.00
CA CYS A 15 -17.64 1.25 4.84
C CYS A 15 -17.69 -0.19 5.39
N GLU A 16 -18.86 -0.83 5.46
CA GLU A 16 -19.02 -2.23 5.84
C GLU A 16 -18.39 -3.21 4.85
N LYS A 17 -18.05 -2.73 3.63
CA LYS A 17 -17.34 -3.49 2.60
C LYS A 17 -15.82 -3.43 2.77
N SER A 18 -15.34 -2.57 3.67
CA SER A 18 -13.92 -2.42 3.96
C SER A 18 -13.54 -3.23 5.21
N TYR A 19 -12.54 -4.11 5.06
CA TYR A 19 -12.12 -5.04 6.11
C TYR A 19 -10.67 -5.50 5.90
N LEU A 20 -10.04 -5.94 6.98
CA LEU A 20 -8.78 -6.68 6.91
C LEU A 20 -9.07 -8.17 6.69
N GLN A 21 -8.32 -8.80 5.80
CA GLN A 21 -8.26 -10.26 5.72
C GLN A 21 -6.99 -10.73 6.39
N TYR A 22 -7.14 -11.70 7.28
CA TYR A 22 -6.05 -12.30 8.03
C TYR A 22 -6.08 -13.82 7.90
N ASN A 23 -4.92 -14.43 7.66
CA ASN A 23 -4.72 -15.86 7.80
C ASN A 23 -4.23 -16.15 9.21
N GLU A 24 -5.14 -16.63 10.05
CA GLU A 24 -4.83 -17.00 11.43
C GLU A 24 -3.69 -18.02 11.48
N ARG A 25 -2.67 -17.69 12.27
CA ARG A 25 -1.57 -18.59 12.54
C ARG A 25 -1.96 -19.56 13.65
N PRO A 26 -1.68 -20.86 13.51
CA PRO A 26 -1.89 -21.80 14.59
C PRO A 26 -1.00 -21.41 15.77
N ALA A 27 -1.54 -21.51 16.99
CA ALA A 27 -0.76 -21.35 18.21
C ALA A 27 0.39 -22.36 18.25
N SER A 28 1.56 -21.93 18.70
CA SER A 28 2.77 -22.75 18.71
C SER A 28 3.62 -22.41 19.93
N PRO A 29 3.69 -23.28 20.94
CA PRO A 29 4.47 -23.04 22.16
C PRO A 29 5.95 -22.72 21.89
N GLU A 30 6.53 -23.23 20.80
CA GLU A 30 7.91 -22.95 20.39
C GLU A 30 8.11 -21.56 19.76
N LEU A 31 7.02 -20.93 19.32
CA LEU A 31 7.02 -19.63 18.63
C LEU A 31 6.28 -18.53 19.42
N ASP A 32 5.68 -18.88 20.55
CA ASP A 32 4.98 -17.98 21.45
C ASP A 32 5.95 -16.97 22.09
N GLY A 33 5.47 -15.74 22.33
CA GLY A 33 6.26 -14.65 22.90
C GLY A 33 7.20 -13.92 21.93
N ILE A 34 7.31 -14.39 20.68
CA ILE A 34 8.06 -13.69 19.62
C ILE A 34 7.15 -12.68 18.93
N THR A 35 7.47 -11.39 19.03
CA THR A 35 6.82 -10.35 18.22
C THR A 35 7.44 -10.25 16.83
N ARG A 36 6.60 -9.97 15.83
CA ARG A 36 6.97 -9.92 14.41
C ARG A 36 6.53 -8.60 13.77
N PRO A 37 7.17 -8.15 12.69
CA PRO A 37 6.67 -7.02 11.93
C PRO A 37 5.32 -7.37 11.30
N ALA A 38 4.44 -6.40 11.12
CA ALA A 38 3.23 -6.55 10.34
C ALA A 38 3.44 -6.07 8.91
N MET A 39 2.76 -6.71 7.97
CA MET A 39 2.67 -6.24 6.58
C MET A 39 1.20 -6.11 6.18
N ILE A 40 0.75 -4.90 5.85
CA ILE A 40 -0.60 -4.67 5.31
C ILE A 40 -0.52 -4.50 3.79
N VAL A 41 -1.15 -5.41 3.06
CA VAL A 41 -1.18 -5.44 1.60
C VAL A 41 -2.36 -4.64 1.08
N PHE A 42 -2.09 -3.68 0.19
CA PHE A 42 -3.05 -2.87 -0.54
C PHE A 42 -3.05 -3.31 -2.02
N PRO A 43 -4.01 -4.17 -2.44
CA PRO A 43 -4.08 -4.64 -3.81
C PRO A 43 -4.33 -3.49 -4.79
N GLY A 44 -3.87 -3.60 -6.04
CA GLY A 44 -4.23 -2.64 -7.09
C GLY A 44 -5.63 -2.85 -7.65
N GLY A 45 -5.91 -2.19 -8.77
CA GLY A 45 -7.23 -2.25 -9.45
C GLY A 45 -7.87 -0.89 -9.72
N GLY A 46 -7.06 0.17 -9.81
CA GLY A 46 -7.51 1.48 -10.28
C GLY A 46 -8.57 2.16 -9.40
N TYR A 47 -8.66 1.82 -8.12
CA TYR A 47 -9.78 2.19 -7.23
C TYR A 47 -11.16 1.72 -7.73
N GLU A 48 -11.22 0.78 -8.67
CA GLU A 48 -12.44 0.23 -9.25
C GLU A 48 -12.74 -1.19 -8.77
N PHE A 49 -11.69 -1.97 -8.57
CA PHE A 49 -11.72 -3.30 -7.96
C PHE A 49 -10.44 -3.52 -7.15
N LEU A 50 -10.32 -4.67 -6.51
CA LEU A 50 -9.13 -5.07 -5.75
C LEU A 50 -8.58 -6.38 -6.32
N SER A 51 -7.39 -6.31 -6.91
CA SER A 51 -6.76 -7.41 -7.65
C SER A 51 -6.27 -8.53 -6.73
N ASP A 52 -6.85 -9.73 -6.84
CA ASP A 52 -6.40 -10.89 -6.04
C ASP A 52 -4.98 -11.35 -6.38
N ARG A 53 -4.47 -11.00 -7.57
CA ARG A 53 -3.06 -11.25 -7.95
C ARG A 53 -2.08 -10.49 -7.06
N GLU A 54 -2.53 -9.43 -6.40
CA GLU A 54 -1.75 -8.50 -5.58
C GLU A 54 -2.22 -8.54 -4.11
N ALA A 55 -2.92 -9.61 -3.72
CA ALA A 55 -3.50 -9.79 -2.40
C ALA A 55 -2.88 -11.02 -1.71
N TYR A 56 -3.57 -12.17 -1.78
CA TYR A 56 -3.19 -13.40 -1.09
C TYR A 56 -1.77 -13.87 -1.41
N PRO A 57 -1.31 -13.92 -2.69
CA PRO A 57 0.07 -14.25 -3.00
C PRO A 57 1.07 -13.42 -2.20
N ILE A 58 0.80 -12.12 -2.07
CA ILE A 58 1.72 -11.15 -1.44
C ILE A 58 1.76 -11.38 0.07
N ALA A 59 0.58 -11.56 0.68
CA ALA A 59 0.46 -11.85 2.10
C ALA A 59 1.15 -13.18 2.47
N ASP A 60 1.07 -14.19 1.61
CA ASP A 60 1.73 -15.48 1.83
C ASP A 60 3.26 -15.36 1.79
N HIS A 61 3.81 -14.59 0.85
CA HIS A 61 5.25 -14.33 0.78
C HIS A 61 5.77 -13.68 2.05
N PHE A 62 5.17 -12.56 2.48
CA PHE A 62 5.63 -11.87 3.69
C PHE A 62 5.35 -12.69 4.96
N SER A 63 4.31 -13.52 4.96
CA SER A 63 4.09 -14.48 6.03
C SER A 63 5.21 -15.51 6.12
N ALA A 64 5.63 -16.07 4.98
CA ALA A 64 6.76 -16.98 4.90
C ALA A 64 8.10 -16.30 5.24
N TYR A 65 8.24 -15.02 4.91
CA TYR A 65 9.41 -14.22 5.23
C TYR A 65 9.58 -13.95 6.74
N GLY A 66 8.47 -13.84 7.46
CA GLY A 66 8.48 -13.66 8.92
C GLY A 66 7.56 -12.55 9.44
N CYS A 67 6.87 -11.82 8.57
CA CYS A 67 5.87 -10.82 8.97
C CYS A 67 4.55 -11.49 9.37
N VAL A 68 3.68 -10.81 10.12
CA VAL A 68 2.26 -11.14 10.20
C VAL A 68 1.54 -10.33 9.12
N SER A 69 0.93 -10.99 8.13
CA SER A 69 0.41 -10.31 6.95
C SER A 69 -1.11 -10.20 6.95
N PHE A 70 -1.58 -9.03 6.52
CA PHE A 70 -2.98 -8.69 6.36
C PHE A 70 -3.23 -8.15 4.96
N ILE A 71 -4.43 -8.34 4.43
CA ILE A 71 -4.85 -7.72 3.17
C ILE A 71 -5.95 -6.72 3.50
N LEU A 72 -5.74 -5.46 3.17
CA LEU A 72 -6.79 -4.47 3.29
C LEU A 72 -7.68 -4.51 2.05
N ARG A 73 -8.94 -4.88 2.24
CA ARG A 73 -9.99 -4.58 1.26
C ARG A 73 -10.52 -3.19 1.59
N TYR A 74 -10.09 -2.19 0.84
CA TYR A 74 -10.39 -0.79 1.08
C TYR A 74 -11.49 -0.27 0.13
N ALA A 75 -11.98 0.94 0.40
CA ALA A 75 -13.00 1.62 -0.38
C ALA A 75 -12.58 1.76 -1.85
N ILE A 76 -13.45 1.29 -2.73
CA ILE A 76 -13.35 1.43 -4.17
C ILE A 76 -14.60 2.13 -4.69
N LYS A 77 -14.63 2.53 -5.96
CA LYS A 77 -15.79 3.14 -6.60
C LYS A 77 -17.06 2.31 -6.33
N PRO A 78 -18.21 2.96 -6.00
CA PRO A 78 -18.43 4.40 -5.91
C PRO A 78 -18.06 5.03 -4.56
N TYR A 79 -17.55 4.26 -3.60
CA TYR A 79 -17.42 4.65 -2.20
C TYR A 79 -16.09 5.33 -1.83
N CYS A 80 -15.18 5.59 -2.78
CA CYS A 80 -13.89 6.19 -2.46
C CYS A 80 -14.03 7.61 -1.86
N GLY A 81 -14.76 8.51 -2.52
CA GLY A 81 -14.95 9.89 -2.05
C GLY A 81 -13.65 10.64 -1.68
N GLU A 82 -12.54 10.32 -2.35
CA GLU A 82 -11.13 10.70 -2.08
C GLU A 82 -10.58 10.23 -0.73
N ILE A 83 -11.27 10.51 0.37
CA ILE A 83 -10.77 10.29 1.72
C ILE A 83 -11.04 8.87 2.26
N ASN A 84 -12.05 8.16 1.78
CA ASN A 84 -12.46 6.90 2.41
C ASN A 84 -11.41 5.78 2.32
N PRO A 85 -10.66 5.60 1.21
CA PRO A 85 -9.55 4.64 1.18
C PRO A 85 -8.45 5.00 2.20
N LEU A 86 -8.20 6.31 2.40
CA LEU A 86 -7.23 6.79 3.39
C LEU A 86 -7.71 6.51 4.83
N LEU A 87 -9.01 6.69 5.11
CA LEU A 87 -9.62 6.29 6.39
C LEU A 87 -9.47 4.80 6.64
N ASP A 88 -9.69 3.97 5.62
CA ASP A 88 -9.54 2.51 5.75
C ASP A 88 -8.11 2.11 6.05
N ALA A 89 -7.13 2.70 5.35
CA ALA A 89 -5.71 2.46 5.58
C ALA A 89 -5.28 2.90 6.99
N ALA A 90 -5.70 4.09 7.42
CA ALA A 90 -5.43 4.60 8.76
C ALA A 90 -6.04 3.71 9.85
N SER A 91 -7.29 3.29 9.66
CA SER A 91 -8.00 2.42 10.61
C SER A 91 -7.35 1.05 10.71
N ALA A 92 -6.87 0.49 9.60
CA ALA A 92 -6.13 -0.77 9.60
C ALA A 92 -4.84 -0.69 10.43
N ILE A 93 -4.04 0.37 10.25
CA ILE A 93 -2.79 0.56 11.01
C ILE A 93 -3.11 0.72 12.49
N VAL A 94 -4.06 1.58 12.85
CA VAL A 94 -4.47 1.81 14.25
C VAL A 94 -4.99 0.51 14.86
N TYR A 95 -5.83 -0.23 14.15
CA TYR A 95 -6.36 -1.51 14.61
C TYR A 95 -5.23 -2.50 14.95
N LEU A 96 -4.25 -2.66 14.06
CA LEU A 96 -3.11 -3.56 14.31
C LEU A 96 -2.22 -3.07 15.45
N ARG A 97 -2.02 -1.76 15.63
CA ARG A 97 -1.30 -1.23 16.80
C ARG A 97 -2.03 -1.55 18.10
N THR A 98 -3.34 -1.36 18.15
CA THR A 98 -4.16 -1.63 19.34
C THR A 98 -4.24 -3.12 19.67
N HIS A 99 -4.23 -3.98 18.65
CA HIS A 99 -4.35 -5.44 18.80
C HIS A 99 -2.99 -6.16 18.62
N ALA A 100 -1.87 -5.45 18.75
CA ALA A 100 -0.54 -5.98 18.46
C ALA A 100 -0.22 -7.24 19.29
N ALA A 101 -0.62 -7.26 20.57
CA ALA A 101 -0.44 -8.41 21.45
C ALA A 101 -1.26 -9.64 21.01
N GLU A 102 -2.47 -9.43 20.48
CA GLU A 102 -3.35 -10.52 19.99
C GLU A 102 -2.71 -11.24 18.80
N TYR A 103 -2.10 -10.47 17.90
CA TYR A 103 -1.50 -11.00 16.68
C TYR A 103 0.00 -11.34 16.80
N GLY A 104 0.61 -11.12 17.97
CA GLY A 104 2.06 -11.30 18.14
C GLY A 104 2.88 -10.36 17.25
N ILE A 105 2.41 -9.12 17.09
CA ILE A 105 3.02 -8.08 16.27
C ILE A 105 3.79 -7.09 17.16
N ASP A 106 4.88 -6.53 16.64
CA ASP A 106 5.51 -5.34 17.22
C ASP A 106 4.76 -4.07 16.72
N PRO A 107 4.13 -3.27 17.61
CA PRO A 107 3.33 -2.11 17.21
C PRO A 107 4.14 -0.98 16.56
N HIS A 108 5.47 -1.05 16.61
CA HIS A 108 6.41 -0.11 15.99
C HIS A 108 7.07 -0.66 14.71
N LYS A 109 6.58 -1.79 14.19
CA LYS A 109 7.08 -2.41 12.95
C LYS A 109 5.93 -2.80 12.03
N ILE A 110 5.08 -1.83 11.68
CA ILE A 110 3.96 -2.03 10.76
C ILE A 110 4.29 -1.42 9.41
N ALA A 111 4.57 -2.28 8.44
CA ALA A 111 4.79 -1.89 7.05
C ALA A 111 3.50 -1.96 6.24
N VAL A 112 3.40 -1.11 5.21
CA VAL A 112 2.38 -1.20 4.17
C VAL A 112 3.03 -1.52 2.83
N ILE A 113 2.39 -2.36 2.03
CA ILE A 113 2.79 -2.62 0.64
C ILE A 113 1.61 -2.38 -0.28
N GLY A 114 1.83 -1.65 -1.37
CA GLY A 114 0.79 -1.33 -2.32
C GLY A 114 1.21 -1.52 -3.78
N PHE A 115 0.26 -1.93 -4.61
CA PHE A 115 0.47 -2.16 -6.05
C PHE A 115 -0.40 -1.23 -6.90
N SER A 116 0.19 -0.55 -7.89
CA SER A 116 -0.57 0.36 -8.78
C SER A 116 -1.40 1.39 -7.99
N ALA A 117 -2.73 1.36 -8.04
CA ALA A 117 -3.61 2.19 -7.21
C ALA A 117 -3.54 1.88 -5.70
N GLY A 118 -3.26 0.64 -5.32
CA GLY A 118 -2.91 0.30 -3.94
C GLY A 118 -1.54 0.87 -3.56
N GLY A 119 -0.63 1.01 -4.53
CA GLY A 119 0.66 1.69 -4.38
C GLY A 119 0.48 3.19 -4.13
N HIS A 120 -0.50 3.80 -4.81
CA HIS A 120 -0.96 5.15 -4.47
C HIS A 120 -1.47 5.19 -3.02
N LEU A 121 -2.35 4.27 -2.60
CA LEU A 121 -2.84 4.26 -1.22
C LEU A 121 -1.72 4.08 -0.18
N ALA A 122 -0.72 3.23 -0.46
CA ALA A 122 0.43 3.00 0.42
C ALA A 122 1.26 4.28 0.59
N GLY A 123 1.55 4.98 -0.51
CA GLY A 123 2.18 6.30 -0.42
C GLY A 123 1.28 7.37 0.19
N TYR A 124 -0.04 7.30 -0.05
CA TYR A 124 -1.01 8.28 0.45
C TYR A 124 -1.11 8.22 1.96
N ILE A 125 -1.26 7.02 2.56
CA ILE A 125 -1.22 6.89 4.01
C ILE A 125 0.16 7.27 4.58
N SER A 126 1.25 7.01 3.84
CA SER A 126 2.61 7.33 4.30
C SER A 126 2.90 8.84 4.36
N THR A 127 2.23 9.66 3.53
CA THR A 127 2.43 11.12 3.50
C THR A 127 1.30 11.90 4.17
N ARG A 128 0.11 11.29 4.31
CA ARG A 128 -1.13 11.97 4.74
C ARG A 128 -1.79 11.32 5.95
N TYR A 129 -1.09 10.47 6.71
CA TYR A 129 -1.59 9.89 7.96
C TYR A 129 -2.06 10.92 9.00
N ASN A 130 -1.57 12.17 8.93
CA ASN A 130 -1.96 13.30 9.78
C ASN A 130 -2.99 14.24 9.13
N ASP A 131 -3.70 13.84 8.07
CA ASP A 131 -4.84 14.61 7.53
C ASP A 131 -5.87 14.86 8.64
N GLU A 132 -6.19 16.12 8.92
CA GLU A 132 -7.11 16.51 10.00
C GLU A 132 -8.47 15.80 9.89
N ARG A 133 -8.97 15.61 8.65
CA ARG A 133 -10.24 14.91 8.40
C ARG A 133 -10.16 13.43 8.81
N VAL A 134 -8.98 12.81 8.71
CA VAL A 134 -8.73 11.43 9.15
C VAL A 134 -8.67 11.37 10.67
N LEU A 135 -7.88 12.27 11.29
CA LEU A 135 -7.74 12.34 12.75
C LEU A 135 -9.10 12.56 13.42
N GLU A 136 -9.90 13.51 12.92
CA GLU A 136 -11.23 13.83 13.45
C GLU A 136 -12.24 12.69 13.28
N LYS A 137 -12.30 12.07 12.09
CA LYS A 137 -13.28 10.99 11.82
C LYS A 137 -12.98 9.72 12.61
N LEU A 138 -11.70 9.41 12.82
CA LEU A 138 -11.28 8.24 13.58
C LEU A 138 -11.15 8.51 15.08
N GLY A 139 -11.06 9.78 15.49
CA GLY A 139 -10.83 10.16 16.89
C GLY A 139 -9.47 9.67 17.38
N ILE A 140 -8.43 9.79 16.55
CA ILE A 140 -7.07 9.32 16.84
C ILE A 140 -6.11 10.50 16.97
N GLU A 141 -5.05 10.28 17.74
CA GLU A 141 -3.96 11.24 17.89
C GLU A 141 -3.08 11.32 16.64
N LYS A 142 -2.30 12.39 16.53
CA LYS A 142 -1.26 12.53 15.49
C LYS A 142 -0.31 11.34 15.52
N ASP A 143 0.17 10.97 14.35
CA ASP A 143 1.13 9.88 14.09
C ASP A 143 0.60 8.46 14.41
N ALA A 144 -0.60 8.32 15.00
CA ALA A 144 -1.18 7.04 15.37
C ALA A 144 -1.39 6.11 14.16
N ALA A 145 -1.68 6.68 12.99
CA ALA A 145 -1.88 5.97 11.73
C ALA A 145 -0.64 5.97 10.81
N ARG A 146 0.51 6.49 11.26
CA ARG A 146 1.75 6.51 10.46
C ARG A 146 2.29 5.09 10.31
N PRO A 147 2.47 4.54 9.09
CA PRO A 147 3.18 3.28 8.92
C PRO A 147 4.67 3.45 9.23
N ASP A 148 5.33 2.37 9.66
CA ASP A 148 6.75 2.40 10.03
C ASP A 148 7.67 2.22 8.82
N ALA A 149 7.15 1.64 7.72
CA ALA A 149 7.81 1.50 6.43
C ALA A 149 6.77 1.37 5.30
N SER A 150 7.14 1.73 4.06
CA SER A 150 6.25 1.59 2.89
C SER A 150 6.93 0.91 1.71
N ILE A 151 6.21 0.05 1.00
CA ILE A 151 6.67 -0.64 -0.20
C ILE A 151 5.71 -0.30 -1.35
N LEU A 152 6.20 0.38 -2.38
CA LEU A 152 5.40 0.86 -3.50
C LEU A 152 5.79 0.12 -4.78
N CYS A 153 4.88 -0.67 -5.31
CA CYS A 153 5.08 -1.52 -6.48
C CYS A 153 4.36 -0.92 -7.69
N TYR A 154 5.11 -0.52 -8.71
CA TYR A 154 4.65 0.21 -9.91
C TYR A 154 3.54 1.23 -9.58
N PRO A 155 3.76 2.11 -8.58
CA PRO A 155 2.72 2.91 -7.98
C PRO A 155 2.18 3.96 -8.93
N VAL A 156 0.87 4.21 -8.85
CA VAL A 156 0.32 5.51 -9.24
C VAL A 156 0.78 6.53 -8.20
N VAL A 157 1.34 7.65 -8.63
CA VAL A 157 1.93 8.67 -7.73
C VAL A 157 1.34 10.05 -8.02
N THR A 158 1.38 10.49 -9.27
CA THR A 158 1.15 11.89 -9.61
C THR A 158 -0.14 12.07 -10.43
N ALA A 159 -0.98 13.00 -9.98
CA ALA A 159 -2.20 13.41 -10.68
C ALA A 159 -1.97 14.64 -11.57
N VAL A 160 -0.85 15.35 -11.35
CA VAL A 160 -0.48 16.59 -12.05
C VAL A 160 0.44 16.35 -13.25
N ARG A 161 1.17 15.24 -13.30
CA ARG A 161 2.10 14.88 -14.40
C ARG A 161 1.97 13.40 -14.73
N ALA A 162 2.17 12.99 -15.99
CA ALA A 162 2.24 11.57 -16.40
C ALA A 162 1.17 10.66 -15.72
N THR A 163 -0.07 11.14 -15.71
CA THR A 163 -1.11 10.64 -14.81
C THR A 163 -1.80 9.38 -15.34
N HIS A 164 -2.01 8.41 -14.46
CA HIS A 164 -3.01 7.37 -14.69
C HIS A 164 -4.39 7.89 -14.32
N ARG A 165 -4.96 8.72 -15.21
CA ARG A 165 -6.12 9.58 -14.94
C ARG A 165 -7.33 8.85 -14.37
N LEU A 166 -7.60 7.64 -14.86
CA LEU A 166 -8.73 6.82 -14.43
C LEU A 166 -8.68 6.51 -12.93
N SER A 167 -7.48 6.29 -12.37
CA SER A 167 -7.35 6.06 -10.91
C SER A 167 -7.86 7.23 -10.11
N PHE A 168 -7.60 8.47 -10.53
CA PHE A 168 -8.03 9.66 -9.80
C PHE A 168 -9.53 9.95 -9.98
N ILE A 169 -10.09 9.70 -11.16
CA ILE A 169 -11.55 9.71 -11.38
C ILE A 169 -12.24 8.75 -10.42
N ASN A 170 -11.73 7.52 -10.32
CA ASN A 170 -12.28 6.50 -9.42
C ASN A 170 -12.04 6.83 -7.93
N LEU A 171 -10.87 7.38 -7.57
CA LEU A 171 -10.56 7.85 -6.22
C LEU A 171 -11.54 8.93 -5.76
N TYR A 172 -11.85 9.91 -6.60
CA TYR A 172 -12.85 10.93 -6.25
C TYR A 172 -14.29 10.44 -6.34
N GLY A 173 -14.52 9.21 -6.84
CA GLY A 173 -15.87 8.66 -7.04
C GLY A 173 -16.70 9.42 -8.07
N ARG A 174 -16.04 10.15 -9.00
CA ARG A 174 -16.71 11.01 -9.99
C ARG A 174 -16.90 10.27 -11.32
N SER A 175 -17.86 10.74 -12.12
CA SER A 175 -18.04 10.32 -13.51
C SER A 175 -17.29 11.21 -14.50
N GLU A 176 -16.95 12.43 -14.09
CA GLU A 176 -16.33 13.45 -14.93
C GLU A 176 -14.85 13.63 -14.60
N ASP A 177 -14.09 14.04 -15.62
CA ASP A 177 -12.66 14.25 -15.55
C ASP A 177 -12.27 15.72 -15.29
N VAL A 178 -12.97 16.37 -14.36
CA VAL A 178 -12.75 17.77 -14.00
C VAL A 178 -12.29 17.84 -12.56
N PHE A 179 -11.06 18.33 -12.38
CA PHE A 179 -10.44 18.55 -11.08
C PHE A 179 -9.89 19.96 -10.98
N THR A 180 -9.94 20.53 -9.79
CA THR A 180 -9.15 21.72 -9.48
C THR A 180 -7.67 21.35 -9.38
N GLN A 181 -6.79 22.34 -9.51
CA GLN A 181 -5.36 22.12 -9.30
C GLN A 181 -5.09 21.61 -7.87
N GLU A 182 -5.76 22.19 -6.87
CA GLU A 182 -5.63 21.80 -5.46
C GLU A 182 -6.04 20.34 -5.23
N GLU A 183 -7.09 19.87 -5.90
CA GLU A 183 -7.50 18.46 -5.84
C GLU A 183 -6.39 17.55 -6.36
N LEU A 184 -5.85 17.85 -7.55
CA LEU A 184 -4.77 17.05 -8.13
C LEU A 184 -3.50 17.07 -7.26
N GLU A 185 -3.11 18.23 -6.73
CA GLU A 185 -1.93 18.36 -5.89
C GLU A 185 -2.05 17.57 -4.59
N ARG A 186 -3.24 17.60 -3.96
CA ARG A 186 -3.52 16.90 -2.69
C ARG A 186 -3.32 15.39 -2.78
N VAL A 187 -3.64 14.80 -3.94
CA VAL A 187 -3.49 13.36 -4.20
C VAL A 187 -2.23 13.04 -5.03
N SER A 188 -1.36 14.02 -5.28
CA SER A 188 -0.07 13.76 -5.93
C SER A 188 0.98 13.52 -4.85
N LEU A 189 1.38 12.26 -4.67
CA LEU A 189 2.16 11.85 -3.50
C LEU A 189 3.51 12.56 -3.38
N GLU A 190 4.15 12.87 -4.51
CA GLU A 190 5.43 13.58 -4.57
C GLU A 190 5.36 15.00 -3.98
N LEU A 191 4.17 15.61 -3.99
CA LEU A 191 3.93 16.93 -3.43
C LEU A 191 3.56 16.89 -1.93
N GLN A 192 3.31 15.69 -1.40
CA GLN A 192 2.90 15.48 -0.01
C GLN A 192 4.03 14.93 0.87
N VAL A 193 5.20 14.62 0.30
CA VAL A 193 6.35 14.13 1.06
C VAL A 193 6.83 15.21 2.04
N THR A 194 7.10 14.80 3.27
CA THR A 194 7.77 15.59 4.31
C THR A 194 8.94 14.80 4.90
N ASP A 195 9.73 15.42 5.76
CA ASP A 195 10.81 14.75 6.52
C ASP A 195 10.29 13.68 7.51
N GLN A 196 8.98 13.68 7.81
CA GLN A 196 8.33 12.67 8.66
C GLN A 196 7.84 11.44 7.89
N THR A 197 7.83 11.49 6.56
CA THR A 197 7.45 10.33 5.71
C THR A 197 8.31 9.12 6.08
N PRO A 198 7.73 7.92 6.25
CA PRO A 198 8.51 6.74 6.59
C PRO A 198 9.44 6.31 5.44
N PRO A 199 10.48 5.51 5.74
CA PRO A 199 11.32 4.91 4.71
C PRO A 199 10.49 4.16 3.66
N ALA A 200 10.93 4.24 2.39
CA ALA A 200 10.22 3.63 1.27
C ALA A 200 11.09 2.72 0.40
N PHE A 201 10.57 1.56 0.05
CA PHE A 201 11.07 0.73 -1.05
C PHE A 201 10.16 0.93 -2.25
N ILE A 202 10.73 1.20 -3.43
CA ILE A 202 9.97 1.48 -4.64
C ILE A 202 10.51 0.58 -5.75
N TRP A 203 9.62 -0.04 -6.52
CA TRP A 203 10.04 -0.67 -7.77
C TRP A 203 9.03 -0.45 -8.89
N THR A 204 9.52 -0.43 -10.13
CA THR A 204 8.70 -0.34 -11.35
C THR A 204 9.46 -0.90 -12.56
N THR A 205 8.81 -0.96 -13.72
CA THR A 205 9.44 -1.26 -15.02
C THR A 205 9.51 0.01 -15.88
N ALA A 206 10.61 0.19 -16.61
CA ALA A 206 10.88 1.40 -17.37
C ALA A 206 9.89 1.60 -18.54
N ASP A 207 9.46 0.49 -19.15
CA ASP A 207 8.53 0.45 -20.30
C ASP A 207 7.08 0.18 -19.89
N ASP A 208 6.71 0.42 -18.62
CA ASP A 208 5.33 0.34 -18.15
C ASP A 208 4.43 1.29 -18.97
N GLY A 209 3.59 0.69 -19.83
CA GLY A 209 2.70 1.42 -20.71
C GLY A 209 1.38 1.88 -20.07
N CYS A 210 1.13 1.53 -18.81
CA CYS A 210 -0.10 1.88 -18.09
C CYS A 210 0.17 2.99 -17.06
N VAL A 211 1.16 2.78 -16.19
CA VAL A 211 1.60 3.75 -15.18
C VAL A 211 3.06 4.08 -15.47
N PRO A 212 3.35 5.22 -16.13
CA PRO A 212 4.71 5.52 -16.54
C PRO A 212 5.67 5.54 -15.34
N SER A 213 6.87 4.95 -15.50
CA SER A 213 7.91 4.85 -14.46
C SER A 213 8.32 6.19 -13.84
N GLN A 214 8.02 7.30 -14.52
CA GLN A 214 8.11 8.67 -14.00
C GLN A 214 7.38 8.84 -12.66
N ASN A 215 6.29 8.11 -12.41
CA ASN A 215 5.60 8.12 -11.12
C ASN A 215 6.56 7.74 -9.97
N SER A 216 7.23 6.59 -10.09
CA SER A 216 8.21 6.12 -9.11
C SER A 216 9.42 7.07 -8.99
N LEU A 217 9.90 7.60 -10.12
CA LEU A 217 11.04 8.53 -10.14
C LEU A 217 10.72 9.85 -9.42
N LEU A 218 9.51 10.39 -9.61
CA LEU A 218 9.06 11.62 -8.95
C LEU A 218 8.98 11.43 -7.44
N TYR A 219 8.40 10.32 -6.98
CA TYR A 219 8.28 10.04 -5.55
C TYR A 219 9.66 9.84 -4.90
N ALA A 220 10.54 9.06 -5.53
CA ALA A 220 11.92 8.87 -5.06
C ALA A 220 12.71 10.19 -4.98
N ASN A 221 12.55 11.08 -5.96
CA ASN A 221 13.16 12.41 -5.91
C ASN A 221 12.62 13.25 -4.75
N ALA A 222 11.30 13.23 -4.52
CA ALA A 222 10.70 13.97 -3.40
C ALA A 222 11.18 13.44 -2.03
N LEU A 223 11.32 12.12 -1.88
CA LEU A 223 11.91 11.50 -0.68
C LEU A 223 13.36 11.96 -0.48
N ASN A 224 14.16 11.96 -1.55
CA ASN A 224 15.54 12.46 -1.52
C ASN A 224 15.62 13.94 -1.09
N GLU A 225 14.77 14.79 -1.65
CA GLU A 225 14.72 16.23 -1.32
C GLU A 225 14.37 16.51 0.14
N HIS A 226 13.61 15.62 0.78
CA HIS A 226 13.24 15.71 2.21
C HIS A 226 14.14 14.88 3.13
N GLY A 227 15.20 14.25 2.61
CA GLY A 227 16.13 13.44 3.40
C GLY A 227 15.53 12.14 3.96
N VAL A 228 14.44 11.65 3.36
CA VAL A 228 13.79 10.39 3.77
C VAL A 228 14.56 9.22 3.15
N PRO A 229 15.00 8.21 3.94
CA PRO A 229 15.65 7.03 3.39
C PRO A 229 14.76 6.28 2.40
N TYR A 230 15.30 5.92 1.23
CA TYR A 230 14.55 5.18 0.23
C TYR A 230 15.45 4.25 -0.59
N GLU A 231 14.83 3.23 -1.19
CA GLU A 231 15.43 2.35 -2.19
C GLU A 231 14.53 2.34 -3.43
N LEU A 232 15.14 2.45 -4.62
CA LEU A 232 14.42 2.47 -5.90
C LEU A 232 15.02 1.47 -6.89
N HIS A 233 14.17 0.60 -7.44
CA HIS A 233 14.50 -0.30 -8.54
C HIS A 233 13.67 -0.03 -9.79
N VAL A 234 14.33 0.33 -10.88
CA VAL A 234 13.69 0.46 -12.20
C VAL A 234 14.21 -0.67 -13.09
N PHE A 235 13.37 -1.69 -13.31
CA PHE A 235 13.70 -2.78 -14.21
C PHE A 235 13.50 -2.34 -15.67
N PRO A 236 14.32 -2.79 -16.63
CA PRO A 236 14.30 -2.25 -17.99
C PRO A 236 13.03 -2.60 -18.77
N SER A 237 12.39 -3.74 -18.46
CA SER A 237 11.20 -4.18 -19.19
C SER A 237 10.25 -4.99 -18.32
N GLY A 238 8.95 -4.81 -18.57
CA GLY A 238 7.86 -5.63 -18.06
C GLY A 238 6.52 -4.89 -18.09
N ALA A 239 5.44 -5.61 -18.39
CA ALA A 239 4.09 -5.02 -18.44
C ALA A 239 3.64 -4.48 -17.08
N HIS A 240 2.63 -3.62 -17.07
CA HIS A 240 2.02 -3.18 -15.81
C HIS A 240 1.43 -4.34 -15.02
N GLY A 241 1.45 -4.24 -13.69
CA GLY A 241 0.73 -5.19 -12.83
C GLY A 241 1.37 -6.57 -12.80
N LEU A 242 2.71 -6.68 -12.85
CA LEU A 242 3.39 -7.97 -12.77
C LEU A 242 3.18 -8.71 -11.45
N SER A 243 2.81 -8.01 -10.37
CA SER A 243 2.77 -8.55 -9.01
C SER A 243 4.13 -9.21 -8.70
N PHE A 244 4.16 -10.48 -8.30
CA PHE A 244 5.42 -11.23 -8.13
C PHE A 244 6.23 -11.45 -9.40
N ALA A 245 5.67 -11.23 -10.59
CA ALA A 245 6.28 -11.59 -11.86
C ALA A 245 6.64 -13.10 -11.96
N THR A 246 5.85 -13.96 -11.32
CA THR A 246 6.03 -15.43 -11.33
C THR A 246 4.80 -16.14 -11.89
N ARG A 247 4.90 -17.47 -12.05
CA ARG A 247 3.77 -18.31 -12.46
C ARG A 247 2.57 -18.19 -11.50
N HIS A 248 2.81 -17.94 -10.22
CA HIS A 248 1.75 -17.89 -9.22
C HIS A 248 0.78 -16.72 -9.44
N THR A 249 1.28 -15.61 -10.00
CA THR A 249 0.50 -14.39 -10.23
C THR A 249 0.34 -14.06 -11.71
N ALA A 250 0.84 -14.88 -12.62
CA ALA A 250 0.63 -14.66 -14.05
C ALA A 250 -0.86 -14.90 -14.41
N PRO A 251 -1.49 -14.02 -15.22
CA PRO A 251 -2.81 -14.30 -15.78
C PRO A 251 -2.82 -15.61 -16.56
N MET A 252 -3.99 -16.27 -16.62
CA MET A 252 -4.17 -17.52 -17.35
C MET A 252 -3.59 -17.41 -18.76
N ASN A 253 -2.69 -18.33 -19.12
CA ASN A 253 -2.04 -18.40 -20.43
C ASN A 253 -1.23 -17.16 -20.86
N ASN A 254 -0.79 -16.31 -19.93
CA ASN A 254 0.03 -15.15 -20.25
C ASN A 254 1.47 -15.28 -19.68
N ILE A 255 2.34 -15.93 -20.45
CA ILE A 255 3.74 -16.17 -20.06
C ILE A 255 4.57 -14.89 -19.94
N TYR A 256 4.13 -13.79 -20.54
CA TYR A 256 4.85 -12.51 -20.47
C TYR A 256 4.81 -11.88 -19.08
N TYR A 257 3.96 -12.38 -18.17
CA TYR A 257 3.94 -12.00 -16.76
C TYR A 257 4.89 -12.83 -15.88
N ILE A 258 5.57 -13.83 -16.45
CA ILE A 258 6.58 -14.63 -15.75
C ILE A 258 7.94 -14.04 -16.11
N MET A 259 8.46 -13.15 -15.26
CA MET A 259 9.71 -12.44 -15.48
C MET A 259 10.66 -12.64 -14.29
N PRO A 260 11.46 -13.74 -14.29
CA PRO A 260 12.34 -14.07 -13.16
C PRO A 260 13.32 -12.96 -12.77
N TYR A 261 13.76 -12.15 -13.74
CA TYR A 261 14.63 -11.01 -13.46
C TYR A 261 13.92 -9.93 -12.64
N VAL A 262 12.66 -9.62 -12.97
CA VAL A 262 11.84 -8.65 -12.22
C VAL A 262 11.42 -9.24 -10.87
N ALA A 263 11.10 -10.53 -10.81
CA ALA A 263 10.66 -11.23 -9.59
C ALA A 263 11.64 -11.10 -8.40
N ARG A 264 12.90 -10.76 -8.67
CA ARG A 264 13.92 -10.46 -7.64
C ARG A 264 13.58 -9.26 -6.77
N TRP A 265 12.65 -8.40 -7.19
CA TRP A 265 12.18 -7.27 -6.37
C TRP A 265 11.74 -7.74 -4.97
N ALA A 266 11.13 -8.93 -4.87
CA ALA A 266 10.65 -9.46 -3.60
C ALA A 266 11.81 -9.73 -2.63
N GLU A 267 12.88 -10.38 -3.10
CA GLU A 267 14.09 -10.61 -2.30
C GLU A 267 14.77 -9.27 -1.91
N MET A 268 14.76 -8.28 -2.79
CA MET A 268 15.31 -6.95 -2.49
C MET A 268 14.48 -6.25 -1.39
N ALA A 269 13.15 -6.29 -1.51
CA ALA A 269 12.23 -5.72 -0.54
C ALA A 269 12.34 -6.40 0.83
N ASP A 270 12.48 -7.72 0.85
CA ASP A 270 12.74 -8.53 2.05
C ASP A 270 14.00 -8.03 2.79
N ARG A 271 15.12 -7.90 2.07
CA ARG A 271 16.40 -7.45 2.66
C ARG A 271 16.35 -5.98 3.09
N TRP A 272 15.68 -5.14 2.32
CA TRP A 272 15.46 -3.75 2.68
C TRP A 272 14.62 -3.62 3.96
N LEU A 273 13.59 -4.46 4.11
CA LEU A 273 12.72 -4.46 5.29
C LEU A 273 13.51 -4.89 6.55
N ASP A 274 14.37 -5.91 6.43
CA ASP A 274 15.27 -6.30 7.51
C ASP A 274 16.18 -5.15 7.95
N ALA A 275 16.83 -4.48 6.98
CA ALA A 275 17.70 -3.34 7.27
C ALA A 275 16.93 -2.18 7.90
N THR A 276 15.68 -1.98 7.51
CA THR A 276 14.83 -0.89 8.03
C THR A 276 14.36 -1.16 9.46
N PHE A 277 14.02 -2.41 9.79
CA PHE A 277 13.43 -2.77 11.10
C PHE A 277 14.42 -3.35 12.10
N TYR A 278 15.61 -3.77 11.69
CA TYR A 278 16.61 -4.41 12.54
C TYR A 278 18.04 -3.92 12.33
N GLY A 279 18.27 -3.00 11.38
CA GLY A 279 19.58 -2.42 11.07
C GLY A 279 19.95 -1.20 11.89
#